data_AF-A0A7S6ZT16-F1
#
_entry.id   AF-A0A7S6ZT16-F1
#
_cell.length_a   1.000
_cell.length_b   1.000
_cell.length_c   1.000
_cell.angle_alpha   90.00
_cell.angle_beta   90.00
_cell.angle_gamma   90.00
#
_symmetry.space_group_name_H-M   'P 1'
#
loop_
_entity.id
_entity.type
_entity.pdbx_description
1 polymer ?
#
loop_
_entity_poly.entity_id
_entity_poly.type
_entity_poly.pdbx_seq_one_letter_code
_entity_poly.pdbx_strand_id
1 'polypeptide(L)'
;MSDRKIKTVIQKQVNVLEALGALCPGVKAGELGRMCSEIGSWPHGAVQAALRNIYGFASDYPGIRHGGNPAGAIRQIDMRDMIAMSIVLVGFTPYLRDAFDPDSIFMGS
;
A
#
# COMPACT_ATOMS: atom_id res chain seq x y z
N MET A 1 13.27 -14.76 9.36
CA MET A 1 12.91 -14.57 7.94
C MET A 1 14.00 -13.75 7.27
N SER A 2 14.37 -14.02 6.02
CA SER A 2 15.46 -13.29 5.36
C SER A 2 15.00 -11.92 4.83
N ASP A 3 15.94 -10.98 4.70
CA ASP A 3 15.73 -9.66 4.10
C ASP A 3 14.99 -9.73 2.76
N ARG A 4 15.44 -10.61 1.85
CA ARG A 4 14.77 -10.85 0.56
C ARG A 4 13.30 -11.26 0.71
N LYS A 5 13.00 -12.17 1.65
CA LYS A 5 11.62 -12.62 1.88
C LYS A 5 10.75 -11.49 2.43
N ILE A 6 11.29 -10.67 3.33
CA ILE A 6 10.59 -9.50 3.88
C ILE A 6 10.24 -8.51 2.77
N LYS A 7 11.22 -8.16 1.93
CA LYS A 7 11.03 -7.27 0.78
C LYS A 7 9.97 -7.79 -0.18
N THR A 8 10.01 -9.08 -0.51
CA THR A 8 8.99 -9.73 -1.35
C THR A 8 7.60 -9.64 -0.71
N VAL A 9 7.46 -9.84 0.60
CA VAL A 9 6.16 -9.71 1.28
C VAL A 9 5.61 -8.29 1.15
N ILE A 10 6.42 -7.27 1.40
CA ILE A 10 6.01 -5.86 1.25
C ILE A 10 5.60 -5.56 -0.19
N GLN A 11 6.43 -6.00 -1.16
CA GLN A 11 6.14 -5.83 -2.59
C GLN A 11 4.78 -6.45 -2.96
N LYS A 12 4.51 -7.69 -2.53
CA LYS A 12 3.26 -8.38 -2.87
C LYS A 12 2.05 -7.68 -2.27
N GLN A 13 2.16 -7.15 -1.06
CA GLN A 13 1.07 -6.37 -0.46
C GLN A 13 0.81 -5.08 -1.23
N VAL A 14 1.86 -4.34 -1.62
CA VAL A 14 1.69 -3.15 -2.47
C VAL A 14 1.02 -3.50 -3.80
N ASN A 15 1.37 -4.63 -4.43
CA ASN A 15 0.72 -5.09 -5.64
C ASN A 15 -0.77 -5.42 -5.42
N VAL A 16 -1.14 -5.96 -4.25
CA VAL A 16 -2.55 -6.18 -3.89
C VAL A 16 -3.29 -4.85 -3.78
N LEU A 17 -2.71 -3.84 -3.12
CA LEU A 17 -3.32 -2.51 -3.02
C LEU A 17 -3.47 -1.86 -4.40
N GLU A 18 -2.49 -2.01 -5.29
CA GLU A 18 -2.57 -1.54 -6.68
C GLU A 18 -3.70 -2.23 -7.45
N ALA A 19 -3.85 -3.55 -7.29
CA ALA A 19 -4.95 -4.29 -7.90
C ALA A 19 -6.32 -3.85 -7.36
N LEU A 20 -6.44 -3.61 -6.05
CA LEU A 20 -7.67 -3.10 -5.44
C LEU A 20 -8.00 -1.69 -5.95
N GLY A 21 -7.02 -0.78 -5.96
CA GLY A 21 -7.18 0.57 -6.50
C GLY A 21 -7.60 0.58 -7.96
N ALA A 22 -7.04 -0.31 -8.79
CA ALA A 22 -7.41 -0.45 -10.20
C ALA A 22 -8.86 -0.91 -10.42
N LEU A 23 -9.49 -1.52 -9.41
CA LEU A 23 -10.91 -1.92 -9.47
C LEU A 23 -11.87 -0.80 -9.06
N CYS A 24 -11.36 0.33 -8.53
CA CYS A 24 -12.21 1.46 -8.15
C CYS A 24 -12.78 2.17 -9.41
N PRO A 25 -14.07 2.54 -9.43
CA PRO A 25 -14.68 3.25 -10.54
C PRO A 25 -13.97 4.57 -10.85
N GLY A 26 -13.70 4.81 -12.13
CA GLY A 26 -13.07 6.04 -12.60
C GLY A 26 -11.54 6.07 -12.52
N VAL A 27 -10.90 5.07 -11.93
CA VAL A 27 -9.44 4.94 -11.94
C VAL A 27 -8.95 4.50 -13.32
N LYS A 28 -7.94 5.22 -13.84
CA LYS A 28 -7.28 4.99 -15.13
C LYS A 28 -5.76 4.87 -15.00
N ALA A 29 -5.20 5.32 -13.89
CA ALA A 29 -3.76 5.24 -13.64
C ALA A 29 -3.29 3.78 -13.51
N GLY A 30 -2.08 3.49 -14.01
CA GLY A 30 -1.45 2.17 -13.91
C GLY A 30 -0.61 1.94 -12.66
N GLU A 31 -0.48 2.94 -11.79
CA GLU A 31 0.38 2.89 -10.60
C GLU A 31 -0.37 3.43 -9.37
N LEU A 32 -0.28 2.72 -8.24
CA LEU A 32 -1.02 3.03 -7.02
C LEU A 32 -0.84 4.48 -6.55
N GLY A 33 0.38 5.02 -6.65
CA GLY A 33 0.67 6.41 -6.26
C GLY A 33 -0.13 7.46 -7.04
N ARG A 34 -0.48 7.19 -8.31
CA ARG A 34 -1.33 8.03 -9.15
C ARG A 34 -2.81 7.71 -8.96
N MET A 35 -3.17 6.43 -8.81
CA MET A 35 -4.55 5.99 -8.53
C MET A 35 -5.12 6.71 -7.31
N CYS A 36 -4.30 6.97 -6.29
CA CYS A 36 -4.72 7.71 -5.10
C CYS A 36 -5.38 9.06 -5.43
N SER A 37 -4.98 9.75 -6.50
CA SER A 37 -5.58 11.03 -6.93
C SER A 37 -6.91 10.89 -7.66
N GLU A 38 -7.24 9.69 -8.12
CA GLU A 38 -8.46 9.37 -8.87
C GLU A 38 -9.52 8.71 -7.97
N ILE A 39 -9.11 8.10 -6.85
CA ILE A 39 -9.99 7.50 -5.85
C ILE A 39 -10.63 8.59 -4.98
N GLY A 40 -11.96 8.53 -4.82
CA GLY A 40 -12.75 9.52 -4.07
C GLY A 40 -13.11 9.14 -2.62
N SER A 41 -12.74 7.96 -2.15
CA SER A 41 -13.10 7.41 -0.83
C SER A 41 -12.27 7.95 0.34
N TRP A 42 -11.29 8.83 0.08
CA TRP A 42 -10.39 9.32 1.12
C TRP A 42 -11.10 10.23 2.12
N PRO A 43 -10.95 9.99 3.43
CA PRO A 43 -11.55 10.85 4.45
C PRO A 43 -10.82 12.20 4.61
N HIS A 44 -9.55 12.27 4.18
CA HIS A 44 -8.73 13.47 4.24
C HIS A 44 -7.50 13.35 3.33
N GLY A 45 -7.02 14.46 2.77
CA GLY A 45 -5.84 14.48 1.88
C GLY A 45 -4.55 13.98 2.54
N ALA A 46 -4.42 14.10 3.87
CA ALA A 46 -3.29 13.53 4.61
C ALA A 46 -3.28 12.00 4.61
N VAL A 47 -4.45 11.36 4.67
CA VAL A 47 -4.57 9.89 4.63
C VAL A 47 -4.20 9.37 3.23
N GLN A 48 -4.67 10.05 2.19
CA GLN A 48 -4.28 9.82 0.81
C GLN A 48 -2.75 9.99 0.62
N ALA A 49 -2.17 11.08 1.13
CA ALA A 49 -0.74 11.35 1.03
C ALA A 49 0.10 10.30 1.77
N ALA A 50 -0.38 9.77 2.89
CA ALA A 50 0.29 8.72 3.63
C ALA A 50 0.48 7.45 2.78
N LEU A 51 -0.57 6.97 2.09
CA LEU A 51 -0.43 5.82 1.20
C LEU A 51 0.52 6.12 0.02
N ARG A 52 0.46 7.32 -0.56
CA ARG A 52 1.37 7.73 -1.64
C ARG A 52 2.83 7.72 -1.19
N ASN A 53 3.11 8.21 0.01
CA ASN A 53 4.45 8.21 0.59
C ASN A 53 4.95 6.79 0.87
N ILE A 54 4.07 5.91 1.38
CA ILE A 54 4.39 4.49 1.59
C ILE A 54 4.69 3.77 0.26
N TYR A 55 3.90 4.05 -0.78
CA TYR A 55 4.16 3.55 -2.13
C TYR A 55 5.50 4.06 -2.67
N GLY A 56 5.83 5.34 -2.40
CA GLY A 56 7.14 5.93 -2.67
C GLY A 56 8.27 5.16 -2.00
N PHE A 57 8.14 4.84 -0.71
CA PHE A 57 9.09 3.99 0.01
C PHE A 57 9.28 2.62 -0.67
N ALA A 58 8.19 1.93 -1.04
CA ALA A 58 8.30 0.62 -1.70
C ALA A 58 8.96 0.69 -3.09
N SER A 59 8.88 1.85 -3.75
CA SER A 59 9.47 2.10 -5.07
C SER A 59 10.94 2.51 -4.97
N ASP A 60 11.32 3.26 -3.93
CA ASP A 60 12.66 3.81 -3.71
C ASP A 60 13.57 2.86 -2.94
N TYR A 61 13.05 2.09 -1.98
CA TYR A 61 13.87 1.20 -1.17
C TYR A 61 14.46 0.04 -2.00
N PRO A 62 15.79 -0.22 -1.92
CA PRO A 62 16.47 -1.26 -2.70
C PRO A 62 15.86 -2.66 -2.61
N GLY A 63 15.39 -3.15 -3.76
CA GLY A 63 14.95 -4.53 -3.94
C GLY A 63 13.55 -4.85 -3.41
N ILE A 64 12.70 -3.85 -3.13
CA ILE A 64 11.26 -4.07 -2.88
C ILE A 64 10.51 -4.19 -4.21
N ARG A 65 10.34 -3.10 -4.98
CA ARG A 65 9.53 -3.11 -6.21
C ARG A 65 10.35 -2.92 -7.50
N HIS A 66 11.16 -1.87 -7.56
CA HIS A 66 12.07 -1.60 -8.67
C HIS A 66 13.52 -1.77 -8.22
N GLY A 67 14.51 -1.58 -9.11
CA GLY A 67 15.94 -1.65 -8.75
C GLY A 67 16.31 -0.79 -7.52
N GLY A 68 15.49 0.23 -7.24
CA GLY A 68 15.56 1.08 -6.06
C GLY A 68 16.72 2.06 -6.15
N ASN A 69 16.72 3.03 -5.25
CA ASN A 69 17.84 3.93 -5.02
C ASN A 69 18.70 3.34 -3.89
N PRO A 70 19.99 3.01 -4.10
CA PRO A 70 20.87 2.55 -3.03
C PRO A 70 20.92 3.49 -1.82
N ALA A 71 20.68 4.80 -2.01
CA ALA A 71 20.59 5.79 -0.94
C ALA A 71 19.21 5.87 -0.26
N GLY A 72 18.19 5.18 -0.79
CA GLY A 72 16.82 5.14 -0.24
C GLY A 72 16.67 4.29 1.02
N ALA A 73 17.75 3.66 1.49
CA ALA A 73 17.77 2.87 2.72
C ALA A 73 18.53 3.59 3.83
N ILE A 74 17.84 3.92 4.92
CA ILE A 74 18.46 4.47 6.14
C ILE A 74 19.12 3.34 6.96
N ARG A 75 18.51 2.15 6.95
CA ARG A 75 19.03 0.91 7.55
C ARG A 75 18.42 -0.29 6.83
N GLN A 76 18.96 -1.48 7.08
CA GLN A 76 18.37 -2.73 6.61
C GLN A 76 16.98 -2.96 7.23
N ILE A 77 16.04 -3.49 6.45
CA ILE A 77 14.69 -3.87 6.89
C ILE A 77 14.77 -5.17 7.68
N ASP A 78 14.06 -5.20 8.82
CA ASP A 78 13.94 -6.38 9.66
C ASP A 78 12.48 -6.83 9.79
N MET A 79 12.25 -7.82 10.67
CA MET A 79 10.91 -8.37 10.90
C MET A 79 9.93 -7.33 11.46
N ARG A 80 10.38 -6.37 12.28
CA ARG A 80 9.52 -5.35 12.87
C ARG A 80 8.94 -4.46 11.77
N ASP A 81 9.75 -4.08 10.79
CA ASP A 81 9.31 -3.29 9.65
C ASP A 81 8.30 -4.06 8.81
N MET A 82 8.53 -5.36 8.58
CA MET A 82 7.58 -6.20 7.85
C MET A 82 6.20 -6.23 8.53
N ILE A 83 6.17 -6.42 9.85
CA ILE A 83 4.93 -6.45 10.64
C ILE A 83 4.23 -5.10 10.56
N ALA A 84 4.96 -4.02 10.82
CA ALA A 84 4.42 -2.66 10.77
C ALA A 84 3.84 -2.34 9.39
N MET A 85 4.60 -2.60 8.31
CA MET A 85 4.14 -2.39 6.95
C MET A 85 2.91 -3.25 6.62
N SER A 86 2.84 -4.48 7.13
CA SER A 86 1.69 -5.33 6.88
C SER A 86 0.41 -4.79 7.49
N ILE A 87 0.48 -4.32 8.74
CA ILE A 87 -0.65 -3.71 9.43
C ILE A 87 -1.09 -2.44 8.70
N VAL A 88 -0.13 -1.57 8.36
CA VAL A 88 -0.41 -0.29 7.70
C VAL A 88 -1.03 -0.50 6.32
N LEU A 89 -0.46 -1.38 5.48
CA LEU A 89 -0.97 -1.65 4.13
C LEU A 89 -2.37 -2.27 4.16
N VAL A 90 -2.62 -3.22 5.06
CA VAL A 90 -3.97 -3.79 5.25
C VAL A 90 -4.94 -2.71 5.72
N GLY A 91 -4.53 -1.80 6.59
CA GLY A 91 -5.35 -0.69 7.07
C GLY A 91 -5.81 0.29 5.97
N PHE A 92 -5.14 0.32 4.82
CA PHE A 92 -5.57 1.13 3.67
C PHE A 92 -6.59 0.42 2.75
N THR A 93 -6.77 -0.90 2.88
CA THR A 93 -7.68 -1.65 2.01
C THR A 93 -9.13 -1.16 2.01
N PRO A 94 -9.70 -0.64 3.12
CA PRO A 94 -11.07 -0.09 3.10
C PRO A 94 -11.25 1.11 2.18
N TYR A 95 -10.19 1.89 1.91
CA TYR A 95 -10.26 3.02 0.99
C TYR A 95 -10.08 2.61 -0.48
N LEU A 96 -9.52 1.43 -0.74
CA LEU A 96 -9.19 0.96 -2.09
C LEU A 96 -10.20 -0.04 -2.65
N ARG A 97 -11.32 -0.24 -1.96
CA ARG A 97 -12.36 -1.18 -2.38
C ARG A 97 -13.72 -0.64 -1.94
N ASP A 98 -14.60 -0.41 -2.90
CA ASP A 98 -15.97 0.06 -2.66
C ASP A 98 -16.86 -0.95 -1.88
N ALA A 99 -16.37 -2.16 -1.66
CA ALA A 99 -17.12 -3.26 -1.05
C ALA A 99 -16.84 -3.48 0.44
N PHE A 100 -16.20 -2.53 1.14
CA PHE A 100 -16.17 -2.55 2.61
C PHE A 100 -17.46 -1.93 3.14
N ASP A 101 -18.52 -2.74 3.16
CA ASP A 101 -19.76 -2.38 3.87
C ASP A 101 -19.50 -2.54 5.39
N PRO A 102 -19.46 -1.45 6.16
CA PRO A 102 -19.21 -1.53 7.60
C PRO A 102 -20.30 -2.31 8.34
N ASP A 103 -21.54 -2.34 7.85
CA ASP A 103 -22.63 -3.08 8.47
C ASP A 103 -22.40 -4.59 8.33
N SER A 104 -21.87 -5.03 7.18
CA SER A 104 -21.48 -6.43 6.95
C SER A 104 -20.29 -6.89 7.82
N ILE A 105 -19.49 -5.97 8.36
CA ILE A 105 -18.24 -6.27 9.06
C ILE A 105 -18.37 -6.11 10.58
N PHE A 106 -18.99 -5.02 11.04
CA PHE A 106 -19.05 -4.67 12.46
C PHE A 106 -20.38 -5.02 13.11
N MET A 107 -21.47 -5.02 12.36
CA MET A 107 -22.79 -5.19 12.95
C MET A 107 -23.22 -6.65 13.01
N GLY A 108 -22.70 -7.50 12.10
CA GLY A 108 -23.11 -8.90 12.00
C GLY A 108 -24.59 -8.98 11.59
N SER A 109 -24.89 -9.66 10.49
CA SER A 109 -26.27 -9.94 10.10
C SER A 109 -27.06 -10.61 11.21
#